data_AF-A0A8J7Q4Z7-F1
#
_entry.id   AF-A0A8J7Q4Z7-F1
#
_cell.length_a   1.000
_cell.length_b   1.000
_cell.length_c   1.000
_cell.angle_alpha   90.00
_cell.angle_beta   90.00
_cell.angle_gamma   90.00
#
_symmetry.space_group_name_H-M   'P 1'
#
loop_
_entity.id
_entity.type
_entity.pdbx_description
1 polymer ?
#
loop_
_entity_poly.entity_id
_entity_poly.type
_entity_poly.pdbx_seq_one_letter_code
_entity_poly.pdbx_strand_id
1 'polypeptide(L)'
;MMASHRPADPPAPPPEAPPPQTPAPAAPGGLTTLPASGFLVGFDWVLAFGVLALAFLTASFAARNSDLWMHLAAGRLLANGQYQFGTDPFSYVGADRIWVNHAWLFDWLLFQLYRLAAGPGIVIAKAIAVALTAGLLLVARKPGQPVFPGVVCVGLGILAAAPWLLLEPTLATLLGLATLMFLLIRVPRRPGSWTFPLLVAGLFWVWANCDQWFILGPAVLFLYTLGQYARTDEGEDPAALWKALGLGILACMLNPHHVRVWALPPEAFDRRLAEMFAGDIEYARLFRGGLVKEAWDFDANPINPVALLLLLALTVIGFV
;
A
#
# COMPACT_ATOMS: atom_id res chain seq x y z
N MET A 1 -41.00 -96.42 17.13
CA MET A 1 -40.43 -95.25 16.45
C MET A 1 -40.88 -94.01 17.21
N MET A 2 -40.03 -93.51 18.11
CA MET A 2 -40.29 -92.31 18.92
C MET A 2 -39.80 -91.08 18.15
N ALA A 3 -40.70 -90.14 17.88
CA ALA A 3 -40.37 -88.83 17.32
C ALA A 3 -40.07 -87.85 18.47
N SER A 4 -38.86 -87.31 18.49
CA SER A 4 -38.44 -86.28 19.45
C SER A 4 -38.93 -84.91 18.99
N HIS A 5 -39.91 -84.34 19.70
CA HIS A 5 -40.28 -82.93 19.55
C HIS A 5 -39.23 -82.04 20.24
N ARG A 6 -38.61 -81.15 19.46
CA ARG A 6 -37.72 -80.09 19.93
C ARG A 6 -38.57 -78.88 20.38
N PRO A 7 -38.25 -78.18 21.48
CA PRO A 7 -38.97 -76.97 21.88
C PRO A 7 -38.73 -75.83 20.89
N ALA A 8 -39.74 -75.00 20.65
CA ALA A 8 -39.67 -73.82 19.80
C ALA A 8 -38.83 -72.71 20.48
N ASP A 9 -37.99 -72.03 19.69
CA ASP A 9 -37.22 -70.86 20.13
C ASP A 9 -38.14 -69.67 20.44
N PRO A 10 -37.79 -68.80 21.42
CA PRO A 10 -38.59 -67.62 21.76
C PRO A 10 -38.52 -66.54 20.67
N PRO A 11 -39.57 -65.69 20.54
CA PRO A 11 -39.63 -64.66 19.50
C PRO A 11 -38.61 -63.54 19.74
N ALA A 12 -38.04 -63.03 18.65
CA ALA A 12 -37.06 -61.95 18.68
C ALA A 12 -37.65 -60.64 19.26
N PRO A 13 -36.86 -59.86 20.01
CA PRO A 13 -37.32 -58.57 20.55
C PRO A 13 -37.54 -57.54 19.42
N PRO A 14 -38.46 -56.58 19.60
CA PRO A 14 -38.77 -55.56 18.61
C PRO A 14 -37.58 -54.61 18.38
N PRO A 15 -37.47 -54.01 17.18
CA PRO A 15 -36.35 -53.15 16.81
C PRO A 15 -36.30 -51.89 17.69
N GLU A 16 -35.09 -51.60 18.18
CA GLU A 16 -34.77 -50.46 19.03
C GLU A 16 -35.01 -49.13 18.29
N ALA A 17 -35.72 -48.20 18.92
CA ALA A 17 -36.01 -46.90 18.35
C ALA A 17 -34.71 -46.09 18.16
N PRO A 18 -34.54 -45.35 17.04
CA PRO A 18 -33.35 -44.54 16.85
C PRO A 18 -33.20 -43.49 17.96
N PRO A 19 -31.99 -43.21 18.44
CA PRO A 19 -31.76 -42.22 19.48
C PRO A 19 -32.22 -40.83 19.00
N PRO A 20 -32.70 -39.96 19.92
CA PRO A 20 -33.13 -38.62 19.58
C PRO A 20 -31.97 -37.83 18.98
N GLN A 21 -32.11 -37.42 17.72
CA GLN A 21 -31.16 -36.55 17.05
C GLN A 21 -31.15 -35.21 17.77
N THR A 22 -30.06 -34.89 18.45
CA THR A 22 -29.83 -33.56 19.02
C THR A 22 -29.81 -32.56 17.86
N PRO A 23 -30.59 -31.47 17.89
CA PRO A 23 -30.52 -30.47 16.83
C PRO A 23 -29.10 -29.95 16.72
N ALA A 24 -28.51 -30.03 15.53
CA ALA A 24 -27.19 -29.46 15.27
C ALA A 24 -27.19 -27.97 15.71
N PRO A 25 -26.12 -27.47 16.34
CA PRO A 25 -26.02 -26.06 16.69
C PRO A 25 -26.28 -25.22 15.43
N ALA A 26 -27.27 -24.33 15.50
CA ALA A 26 -27.56 -23.40 14.41
C ALA A 26 -26.27 -22.65 14.07
N ALA A 27 -25.80 -22.80 12.83
CA ALA A 27 -24.68 -22.02 12.33
C ALA A 27 -24.96 -20.53 12.59
N PRO A 28 -23.99 -19.76 13.11
CA PRO A 28 -24.19 -18.34 13.34
C PRO A 28 -24.68 -17.70 12.05
N GLY A 29 -25.84 -17.05 12.13
CA GLY A 29 -26.56 -16.53 10.98
C GLY A 29 -25.64 -15.68 10.11
N GLY A 30 -25.35 -16.17 8.91
CA GLY A 30 -24.76 -15.36 7.87
C GLY A 30 -25.66 -14.15 7.69
N LEU A 31 -25.09 -12.95 7.85
CA LEU A 31 -25.74 -11.69 7.49
C LEU A 31 -26.48 -11.90 6.18
N THR A 32 -27.79 -11.71 6.20
CA THR A 32 -28.67 -11.90 5.04
C THR A 32 -28.22 -10.95 3.93
N THR A 33 -27.33 -11.42 3.05
CA THR A 33 -26.92 -10.64 1.89
C THR A 33 -28.09 -10.68 0.91
N LEU A 34 -28.86 -9.58 0.85
CA LEU A 34 -29.79 -9.37 -0.24
C LEU A 34 -29.06 -9.63 -1.57
N PRO A 35 -29.65 -10.39 -2.51
CA PRO A 35 -29.02 -10.65 -3.79
C PRO A 35 -28.71 -9.31 -4.47
N ALA A 36 -27.47 -9.13 -4.94
CA ALA A 36 -27.05 -7.91 -5.59
C ALA A 36 -27.93 -7.64 -6.81
N SER A 37 -28.73 -6.57 -6.76
CA SER A 37 -29.54 -6.19 -7.91
C SER A 37 -28.62 -5.69 -9.03
N GLY A 38 -28.90 -6.07 -10.28
CA GLY A 38 -28.08 -5.64 -11.43
C GLY A 38 -27.95 -4.12 -11.56
N PHE A 39 -28.96 -3.39 -11.07
CA PHE A 39 -28.93 -1.92 -10.98
C PHE A 39 -27.86 -1.41 -10.01
N LEU A 40 -27.76 -1.98 -8.81
CA LEU A 40 -26.74 -1.61 -7.82
C LEU A 40 -25.34 -1.94 -8.34
N VAL A 41 -25.17 -3.07 -9.01
CA VAL A 41 -23.89 -3.45 -9.64
C VAL A 41 -23.50 -2.48 -10.75
N GLY A 42 -24.45 -2.10 -11.61
CA GLY A 42 -24.21 -1.12 -12.67
C GLY A 42 -23.84 0.27 -12.12
N PHE A 43 -24.56 0.72 -11.09
CA PHE A 43 -24.29 1.98 -10.40
C PHE A 43 -22.89 2.00 -9.75
N ASP A 44 -22.50 0.91 -9.10
CA ASP A 44 -21.18 0.71 -8.51
C ASP A 44 -20.05 0.80 -9.56
N TRP A 45 -20.25 0.24 -10.76
CA TRP A 45 -19.29 0.37 -11.86
C TRP A 45 -19.17 1.79 -12.40
N VAL A 46 -20.28 2.51 -12.53
CA VAL A 46 -20.29 3.92 -12.95
C VAL A 46 -19.54 4.78 -11.95
N LEU A 47 -19.76 4.57 -10.65
CA LEU A 47 -19.06 5.27 -9.59
C LEU A 47 -17.56 4.95 -9.58
N ALA A 48 -17.19 3.67 -9.70
CA ALA A 48 -15.80 3.26 -9.77
C ALA A 48 -15.10 3.89 -10.98
N PHE A 49 -15.73 3.84 -12.16
CA PHE A 49 -15.22 4.48 -13.37
C PHE A 49 -15.10 6.00 -13.20
N GLY A 50 -16.09 6.64 -12.57
CA GLY A 50 -16.07 8.07 -12.27
C GLY A 50 -14.87 8.47 -11.40
N VAL A 51 -14.54 7.68 -10.37
CA VAL A 51 -13.36 7.91 -9.54
C VAL A 51 -12.05 7.66 -10.29
N LEU A 52 -11.98 6.65 -11.16
CA LEU A 52 -10.81 6.42 -12.00
C LEU A 52 -10.59 7.56 -13.01
N ALA A 53 -11.67 8.06 -13.61
CA ALA A 53 -11.63 9.23 -14.49
C ALA A 53 -11.20 10.48 -13.70
N LEU A 54 -11.72 10.68 -12.50
CA LEU A 54 -11.30 11.77 -11.61
C LEU A 54 -9.80 11.67 -11.28
N ALA A 55 -9.31 10.49 -10.92
CA ALA A 55 -7.90 10.22 -10.65
C ALA A 55 -7.01 10.58 -11.85
N PHE A 56 -7.42 10.16 -13.05
CA PHE A 56 -6.71 10.45 -14.28
C PHE A 56 -6.70 11.96 -14.60
N LEU A 57 -7.86 12.62 -14.54
CA LEU A 57 -8.01 14.03 -14.89
C LEU A 57 -7.29 14.95 -13.89
N THR A 58 -7.39 14.67 -12.60
CA THR A 58 -6.69 15.44 -11.55
C THR A 58 -5.18 15.36 -11.66
N ALA A 59 -4.65 14.25 -12.19
CA ALA A 59 -3.24 14.08 -12.47
C ALA A 59 -2.82 14.60 -13.87
N SER A 60 -3.76 14.93 -14.76
CA SER A 60 -3.50 15.32 -16.16
C SER A 60 -3.10 16.79 -16.31
N PHE A 61 -2.07 17.21 -15.59
CA PHE A 61 -1.46 18.52 -15.70
C PHE A 61 0.03 18.42 -15.99
N ALA A 62 0.56 19.42 -16.70
CA ALA A 62 1.97 19.51 -17.03
C ALA A 62 2.84 19.49 -15.76
N ALA A 63 3.90 18.68 -15.76
CA ALA A 63 4.84 18.65 -14.67
C ALA A 63 5.59 19.99 -14.58
N ARG A 64 5.51 20.63 -13.41
CA ARG A 64 6.09 21.97 -13.14
C ARG A 64 7.25 21.92 -12.13
N ASN A 65 7.59 20.74 -11.64
CA ASN A 65 8.65 20.56 -10.64
C ASN A 65 10.04 20.70 -11.27
N SER A 66 10.94 21.38 -10.56
CA SER A 66 12.36 21.50 -10.94
C SER A 66 13.04 20.14 -11.01
N ASP A 67 12.67 19.24 -10.09
CA ASP A 67 13.37 17.98 -9.86
C ASP A 67 13.17 16.99 -11.00
N LEU A 68 12.11 17.16 -11.79
CA LEU A 68 11.88 16.39 -13.02
C LEU A 68 13.09 16.42 -13.95
N TRP A 69 13.73 17.58 -14.10
CA TRP A 69 14.88 17.72 -15.00
C TRP A 69 16.10 16.98 -14.46
N MET A 70 16.26 16.93 -13.13
CA MET A 70 17.30 16.15 -12.48
C MET A 70 17.10 14.65 -12.72
N HIS A 71 15.87 14.15 -12.53
CA HIS A 71 15.51 12.75 -12.81
C HIS A 71 15.72 12.38 -14.30
N LEU A 72 15.31 13.26 -15.22
CA LEU A 72 15.54 13.06 -16.66
C LEU A 72 17.03 13.06 -17.01
N ALA A 73 17.82 13.94 -16.39
CA ALA A 73 19.26 13.99 -16.60
C ALA A 73 19.95 12.74 -16.06
N ALA A 74 19.58 12.27 -14.86
CA ALA A 74 20.10 11.04 -14.27
C ALA A 74 19.76 9.82 -15.13
N GLY A 75 18.50 9.70 -15.57
CA GLY A 75 18.05 8.65 -16.47
C GLY A 75 18.77 8.66 -17.82
N ARG A 76 19.05 9.84 -18.37
CA ARG A 76 19.85 10.00 -19.60
C ARG A 76 21.28 9.50 -19.41
N LEU A 77 21.95 9.89 -18.32
CA LEU A 77 23.30 9.42 -18.02
C LEU A 77 23.33 7.89 -17.87
N LEU A 78 22.32 7.32 -17.21
CA LEU A 78 22.21 5.88 -17.02
C LEU A 78 21.99 5.16 -18.37
N ALA A 79 21.06 5.65 -19.18
CA ALA A 79 20.77 5.08 -20.50
C ALA A 79 21.98 5.13 -21.46
N ASN A 80 22.86 6.12 -21.31
CA ASN A 80 24.08 6.26 -22.11
C ASN A 80 25.29 5.53 -21.52
N GLY A 81 25.15 4.86 -20.37
CA GLY A 81 26.28 4.19 -19.68
C GLY A 81 27.29 5.15 -19.05
N GLN A 82 26.92 6.41 -18.84
CA GLN A 82 27.77 7.46 -18.26
C GLN A 82 27.52 7.64 -16.75
N TYR A 83 26.54 6.95 -16.19
CA TYR A 83 26.18 7.01 -14.79
C TYR A 83 27.01 6.03 -13.96
N GLN A 84 27.59 6.54 -12.87
CA GLN A 84 28.36 5.74 -11.92
C GLN A 84 27.62 5.68 -10.59
N PHE A 85 27.29 4.47 -10.14
CA PHE A 85 26.62 4.27 -8.86
C PHE A 85 27.55 4.62 -7.69
N GLY A 86 27.07 5.41 -6.74
CA GLY A 86 27.83 5.82 -5.56
C GLY A 86 28.46 7.21 -5.65
N THR A 87 28.44 7.84 -6.83
CA THR A 87 29.00 9.17 -7.08
C THR A 87 27.92 10.11 -7.61
N ASP A 88 27.78 11.29 -7.00
CA ASP A 88 26.83 12.31 -7.45
C ASP A 88 27.34 13.01 -8.73
N PRO A 89 26.62 12.89 -9.87
CA PRO A 89 27.02 13.54 -11.11
C PRO A 89 26.64 15.03 -11.17
N PHE A 90 25.83 15.54 -10.24
CA PHE A 90 25.30 16.90 -10.25
C PHE A 90 25.91 17.80 -9.18
N SER A 91 26.41 17.23 -8.07
CA SER A 91 27.06 18.02 -7.03
C SER A 91 28.53 18.28 -7.31
N TYR A 92 28.91 19.57 -7.25
CA TYR A 92 30.30 20.01 -7.31
C TYR A 92 31.00 19.90 -5.94
N VAL A 93 30.26 20.09 -4.85
CA VAL A 93 30.78 20.15 -3.47
C VAL A 93 30.36 18.87 -2.75
N GLY A 94 31.02 17.76 -3.06
CA GLY A 94 30.66 16.47 -2.46
C GLY A 94 31.18 15.23 -3.16
N ALA A 95 32.16 15.34 -4.07
CA ALA A 95 32.68 14.20 -4.83
C ALA A 95 33.18 13.04 -3.94
N ASP A 96 33.62 13.36 -2.71
CA ASP A 96 34.12 12.37 -1.75
C ASP A 96 33.01 11.67 -0.95
N ARG A 97 31.75 12.11 -1.08
CA ARG A 97 30.60 11.51 -0.39
C ARG A 97 29.97 10.45 -1.26
N ILE A 98 29.61 9.34 -0.63
CA ILE A 98 28.83 8.29 -1.29
C ILE A 98 27.41 8.81 -1.50
N TRP A 99 27.02 8.94 -2.76
CA TRP A 99 25.65 9.24 -3.13
C TRP A 99 24.86 7.96 -3.42
N VAL A 100 23.77 7.76 -2.70
CA VAL A 100 22.85 6.65 -2.91
C VAL A 100 21.65 7.19 -3.67
N ASN A 101 21.48 6.79 -4.93
CA ASN A 101 20.30 7.15 -5.70
C ASN A 101 19.26 6.04 -5.58
N HIS A 102 18.30 6.22 -4.69
CA HIS A 102 17.19 5.29 -4.51
C HIS A 102 16.21 5.27 -5.69
N ALA A 103 16.21 6.30 -6.54
CA ALA A 103 15.27 6.49 -7.63
C ALA A 103 15.83 6.14 -9.02
N TRP A 104 16.97 5.46 -9.11
CA TRP A 104 17.64 5.20 -10.39
C TRP A 104 16.76 4.49 -11.43
N LEU A 105 15.89 3.56 -11.01
CA LEU A 105 14.99 2.85 -11.92
C LEU A 105 13.86 3.76 -12.38
N PHE A 106 13.35 4.61 -11.48
CA PHE A 106 12.37 5.65 -11.82
C PHE A 106 12.97 6.63 -12.84
N ASP A 107 14.19 7.12 -12.60
CA ASP A 107 14.92 8.03 -13.49
C ASP A 107 15.06 7.42 -14.89
N TRP A 108 15.47 6.16 -14.95
CA TRP A 108 15.62 5.44 -16.20
C TRP A 108 14.30 5.30 -16.95
N LEU A 109 13.25 4.82 -16.29
CA LEU A 109 11.92 4.65 -16.88
C LEU A 109 11.36 5.99 -17.38
N LEU A 110 11.53 7.04 -16.58
CA LEU A 110 11.09 8.38 -16.91
C LEU A 110 11.81 8.92 -18.16
N PHE A 111 13.12 8.72 -18.26
CA PHE A 111 13.88 9.10 -19.46
C PHE A 111 13.44 8.32 -20.70
N GLN A 112 13.21 7.01 -20.57
CA GLN A 112 12.76 6.18 -21.69
C GLN A 112 11.38 6.62 -22.20
N LEU A 113 10.47 6.93 -21.28
CA LEU A 113 9.15 7.45 -21.62
C LEU A 113 9.25 8.82 -22.30
N TYR A 114 10.09 9.71 -21.78
CA TYR A 114 10.36 11.01 -22.41
C TYR A 114 10.88 10.86 -23.83
N ARG A 115 11.77 9.89 -24.05
CA ARG A 115 12.36 9.63 -25.37
C ARG A 115 11.35 9.10 -26.39
N LEU A 116 10.31 8.39 -25.93
CA LEU A 116 9.28 7.80 -26.79
C LEU A 116 8.11 8.76 -27.07
N ALA A 117 7.69 9.55 -26.09
CA ALA A 117 6.44 10.31 -26.16
C ALA A 117 6.53 11.74 -25.59
N ALA A 118 7.75 12.24 -25.33
CA ALA A 118 8.05 13.59 -24.84
C ALA A 118 7.23 13.97 -23.59
N GLY A 119 6.97 15.26 -23.41
CA GLY A 119 6.19 15.79 -22.28
C GLY A 119 4.78 15.20 -22.15
N PRO A 120 3.98 15.07 -23.23
CA PRO A 120 2.63 14.50 -23.14
C PRO A 120 2.63 13.05 -22.64
N GLY A 121 3.57 12.22 -23.11
CA GLY A 121 3.69 10.84 -22.66
C GLY A 121 3.94 10.71 -21.17
N ILE A 122 4.77 11.59 -20.62
CA ILE A 122 5.02 11.69 -19.19
C ILE A 122 3.73 12.00 -18.41
N VAL A 123 2.96 13.00 -18.85
CA VAL A 123 1.72 13.40 -18.17
C VAL A 123 0.70 12.27 -18.19
N ILE A 124 0.58 11.59 -19.34
CA ILE A 124 -0.32 10.44 -19.49
C ILE A 124 0.11 9.28 -18.59
N ALA A 125 1.39 8.93 -18.54
CA ALA A 125 1.88 7.85 -17.68
C ALA A 125 1.67 8.17 -16.19
N LYS A 126 1.89 9.42 -15.79
CA LYS A 126 1.57 9.91 -14.44
C LYS A 126 0.08 9.70 -14.12
N ALA A 127 -0.79 10.15 -15.01
CA ALA A 127 -2.23 10.02 -14.84
C ALA A 127 -2.69 8.57 -14.79
N ILE A 128 -2.10 7.69 -15.60
CA ILE A 128 -2.32 6.24 -15.54
C ILE A 128 -1.85 5.68 -14.20
N ALA A 129 -0.67 6.04 -13.70
CA ALA A 129 -0.15 5.54 -12.42
C ALA A 129 -1.06 5.94 -11.24
N VAL A 130 -1.57 7.17 -11.23
CA VAL A 130 -2.54 7.64 -10.23
C VAL A 130 -3.87 6.90 -10.35
N ALA A 131 -4.39 6.71 -11.57
CA ALA A 131 -5.61 5.94 -11.79
C ALA A 131 -5.46 4.46 -11.39
N LEU A 132 -4.30 3.84 -11.67
CA LEU A 132 -3.97 2.48 -11.25
C LEU A 132 -3.92 2.37 -9.72
N THR A 133 -3.33 3.36 -9.05
CA THR A 133 -3.30 3.43 -7.58
C THR A 133 -4.73 3.46 -7.03
N ALA A 134 -5.59 4.33 -7.56
CA ALA A 134 -7.00 4.40 -7.18
C ALA A 134 -7.74 3.08 -7.45
N GLY A 135 -7.52 2.47 -8.61
CA GLY A 135 -8.12 1.19 -8.98
C GLY A 135 -7.71 0.05 -8.06
N LEU A 136 -6.43 -0.04 -7.71
CA LEU A 136 -5.93 -1.03 -6.76
C LEU A 136 -6.57 -0.85 -5.38
N LEU A 137 -6.70 0.38 -4.90
CA LEU A 137 -7.39 0.67 -3.63
C LEU A 137 -8.87 0.28 -3.66
N LEU A 138 -9.58 0.54 -4.76
CA LEU A 138 -10.99 0.13 -4.92
C LEU A 138 -11.15 -1.40 -4.97
N VAL A 139 -10.18 -2.12 -5.52
CA VAL A 139 -10.20 -3.59 -5.60
C VAL A 139 -9.66 -4.24 -4.31
N ALA A 140 -8.86 -3.51 -3.52
CA ALA A 140 -8.32 -3.92 -2.23
C ALA A 140 -9.42 -3.91 -1.13
N ARG A 141 -10.47 -4.70 -1.34
CA ARG A 141 -11.62 -4.86 -0.44
C ARG A 141 -11.93 -6.34 -0.20
N LYS A 142 -12.49 -6.66 0.97
CA LYS A 142 -12.93 -8.02 1.28
C LYS A 142 -14.12 -8.40 0.38
N PRO A 143 -14.19 -9.65 -0.13
CA PRO A 143 -15.33 -10.11 -0.94
C PRO A 143 -16.66 -9.90 -0.18
N GLY A 144 -17.66 -9.35 -0.87
CA GLY A 144 -19.00 -9.09 -0.29
C GLY A 144 -19.22 -7.67 0.27
N GLN A 145 -18.19 -6.81 0.31
CA GLN A 145 -18.37 -5.41 0.71
C GLN A 145 -18.77 -4.51 -0.49
N PRO A 146 -19.68 -3.54 -0.30
CA PRO A 146 -20.10 -2.61 -1.35
C PRO A 146 -18.93 -1.72 -1.83
N VAL A 147 -18.93 -1.29 -3.10
CA VAL A 147 -17.85 -0.40 -3.61
C VAL A 147 -18.00 1.01 -3.02
N PHE A 148 -19.24 1.43 -2.75
CA PHE A 148 -19.59 2.82 -2.44
C PHE A 148 -18.71 3.51 -1.37
N PRO A 149 -18.45 2.94 -0.18
CA PRO A 149 -17.58 3.59 0.81
C PRO A 149 -16.15 3.79 0.28
N GLY A 150 -15.64 2.80 -0.45
CA GLY A 150 -14.31 2.89 -1.09
C GLY A 150 -14.26 3.98 -2.15
N VAL A 151 -15.29 4.12 -2.98
CA VAL A 151 -15.41 5.22 -3.97
C VAL A 151 -15.33 6.57 -3.29
N VAL A 152 -16.07 6.77 -2.19
CA VAL A 152 -16.09 8.04 -1.47
C VAL A 152 -14.72 8.34 -0.83
N CYS A 153 -14.14 7.36 -0.11
CA CYS A 153 -12.85 7.53 0.53
C CYS A 153 -11.71 7.77 -0.48
N VAL A 154 -11.64 6.98 -1.55
CA VAL A 154 -10.62 7.12 -2.60
C VAL A 154 -10.82 8.43 -3.36
N GLY A 155 -12.07 8.79 -3.69
CA GLY A 155 -12.40 10.05 -4.36
C GLY A 155 -11.98 11.28 -3.53
N LEU A 156 -12.30 11.30 -2.24
CA LEU A 156 -11.86 12.36 -1.32
C LEU A 156 -10.34 12.37 -1.16
N GLY A 157 -9.70 11.20 -1.07
CA GLY A 157 -8.25 11.06 -1.01
C GLY A 157 -7.55 11.64 -2.25
N ILE A 158 -8.07 11.37 -3.45
CA ILE A 158 -7.57 11.93 -4.71
C ILE A 158 -7.72 13.46 -4.71
N LEU A 159 -8.86 13.99 -4.29
CA LEU A 159 -9.09 15.43 -4.25
C LEU A 159 -8.13 16.12 -3.27
N ALA A 160 -7.88 15.51 -2.11
CA ALA A 160 -6.92 16.02 -1.13
C ALA A 160 -5.47 15.94 -1.65
N ALA A 161 -5.14 14.86 -2.38
CA ALA A 161 -3.81 14.66 -2.94
C ALA A 161 -3.55 15.51 -4.20
N ALA A 162 -4.59 15.98 -4.91
CA ALA A 162 -4.47 16.62 -6.22
C ALA A 162 -3.40 17.73 -6.32
N PRO A 163 -3.22 18.64 -5.34
CA PRO A 163 -2.17 19.65 -5.40
C PRO A 163 -0.74 19.09 -5.33
N TRP A 164 -0.59 17.88 -4.79
CA TRP A 164 0.66 17.20 -4.49
C TRP A 164 0.99 16.09 -5.50
N LEU A 165 0.15 15.86 -6.52
CA LEU A 165 0.37 14.85 -7.58
C LEU A 165 1.40 15.33 -8.62
N LEU A 166 2.51 15.87 -8.13
CA LEU A 166 3.69 16.21 -8.91
C LEU A 166 4.36 14.93 -9.42
N LEU A 167 5.18 15.08 -10.45
CA LEU A 167 5.87 13.95 -11.05
C LEU A 167 7.16 13.67 -10.28
N GLU A 168 7.02 12.86 -9.25
CA GLU A 168 8.10 12.53 -8.32
C GLU A 168 8.17 11.01 -8.10
N PRO A 169 9.32 10.50 -7.62
CA PRO A 169 9.47 9.13 -7.16
C PRO A 169 8.40 8.68 -6.14
N THR A 170 7.84 9.62 -5.37
CA THR A 170 6.77 9.38 -4.39
C THR A 170 5.53 8.72 -4.99
N LEU A 171 5.27 8.89 -6.29
CA LEU A 171 4.19 8.18 -6.99
C LEU A 171 4.41 6.66 -7.03
N ALA A 172 5.67 6.22 -7.13
CA ALA A 172 6.00 4.80 -7.05
C ALA A 172 5.68 4.24 -5.64
N THR A 173 5.85 5.06 -4.60
CA THR A 173 5.47 4.70 -3.22
C THR A 173 3.96 4.60 -3.05
N LEU A 174 3.18 5.54 -3.58
CA LEU A 174 1.72 5.43 -3.55
C LEU A 174 1.22 4.16 -4.26
N LEU A 175 1.76 3.87 -5.45
CA LEU A 175 1.43 2.67 -6.20
C LEU A 175 1.89 1.39 -5.47
N GLY A 176 3.09 1.41 -4.88
CA GLY A 176 3.65 0.32 -4.09
C GLY A 176 2.79 -0.02 -2.88
N LEU A 177 2.36 1.01 -2.12
CA LEU A 177 1.44 0.87 -1.00
C LEU A 177 0.07 0.31 -1.43
N ALA A 178 -0.52 0.86 -2.49
CA ALA A 178 -1.80 0.36 -3.00
C ALA A 178 -1.70 -1.10 -3.47
N THR A 179 -0.60 -1.47 -4.11
CA THR A 179 -0.32 -2.86 -4.51
C THR A 179 -0.13 -3.76 -3.29
N LEU A 180 0.60 -3.30 -2.27
CA LEU A 180 0.77 -4.06 -1.02
C LEU A 180 -0.58 -4.30 -0.33
N MET A 181 -1.44 -3.28 -0.24
CA MET A 181 -2.80 -3.42 0.31
C MET A 181 -3.63 -4.41 -0.49
N PHE A 182 -3.58 -4.33 -1.83
CA PHE A 182 -4.24 -5.27 -2.71
C PHE A 182 -3.74 -6.71 -2.45
N LEU A 183 -2.42 -6.93 -2.38
CA LEU A 183 -1.85 -8.25 -2.09
C LEU A 183 -2.27 -8.78 -0.72
N LEU A 184 -2.25 -7.94 0.32
CA LEU A 184 -2.66 -8.31 1.67
C LEU A 184 -4.14 -8.66 1.78
N ILE A 185 -5.01 -8.06 0.98
CA ILE A 185 -6.46 -8.29 1.09
C ILE A 185 -6.93 -9.39 0.13
N ARG A 186 -6.33 -9.51 -1.06
CA ARG A 186 -6.85 -10.36 -2.15
C ARG A 186 -6.11 -11.67 -2.33
N VAL A 187 -4.84 -11.77 -1.91
CA VAL A 187 -4.06 -12.99 -2.10
C VAL A 187 -4.18 -13.86 -0.85
N PRO A 188 -4.79 -15.06 -0.95
CA PRO A 188 -4.95 -15.94 0.19
C PRO A 188 -3.59 -16.52 0.62
N ARG A 189 -3.36 -16.54 1.93
CA ARG A 189 -2.11 -17.01 2.54
C ARG A 189 -2.20 -18.49 2.86
N ARG A 190 -2.14 -19.32 1.81
CA ARG A 190 -2.20 -20.78 1.97
C ARG A 190 -0.96 -21.30 2.69
N PRO A 191 -1.10 -22.23 3.66
CA PRO A 191 0.05 -22.83 4.34
C PRO A 191 0.97 -23.51 3.32
N GLY A 192 2.27 -23.24 3.41
CA GLY A 192 3.29 -23.80 2.52
C GLY A 192 3.40 -23.15 1.13
N SER A 193 2.54 -22.19 0.77
CA SER A 193 2.65 -21.47 -0.50
C SER A 193 3.74 -20.38 -0.45
N TRP A 194 4.60 -20.36 -1.47
CA TRP A 194 5.61 -19.32 -1.65
C TRP A 194 5.13 -18.17 -2.55
N THR A 195 3.94 -18.27 -3.14
CA THR A 195 3.43 -17.26 -4.08
C THR A 195 3.30 -15.89 -3.42
N PHE A 196 2.70 -15.80 -2.24
CA PHE A 196 2.54 -14.52 -1.53
C PHE A 196 3.89 -13.90 -1.14
N PRO A 197 4.82 -14.62 -0.47
CA PRO A 197 6.16 -14.09 -0.19
C PRO A 197 6.92 -13.62 -1.44
N LEU A 198 6.85 -14.37 -2.55
CA LEU A 198 7.54 -14.01 -3.78
C LEU A 198 6.95 -12.75 -4.43
N LEU A 199 5.62 -12.60 -4.43
CA LEU A 199 4.97 -11.39 -4.95
C LEU A 199 5.34 -10.15 -4.13
N VAL A 200 5.33 -10.27 -2.79
CA VAL A 200 5.74 -9.19 -1.88
C VAL A 200 7.22 -8.84 -2.08
N ALA A 201 8.08 -9.86 -2.22
CA ALA A 201 9.50 -9.65 -2.48
C ALA A 201 9.76 -8.95 -3.82
N GLY A 202 9.07 -9.36 -4.89
CA GLY A 202 9.15 -8.70 -6.19
C GLY A 202 8.66 -7.25 -6.13
N LEU A 203 7.57 -7.00 -5.40
CA LEU A 203 7.05 -5.64 -5.18
C LEU A 203 8.08 -4.77 -4.45
N PHE A 204 8.63 -5.24 -3.33
CA PHE A 204 9.61 -4.50 -2.53
C PHE A 204 10.91 -4.27 -3.30
N TRP A 205 11.32 -5.22 -4.13
CA TRP A 205 12.46 -5.03 -5.02
C TRP A 205 12.22 -3.89 -6.01
N VAL A 206 11.11 -3.91 -6.76
CA VAL A 206 10.81 -2.81 -7.72
C VAL A 206 10.72 -1.48 -6.97
N TRP A 207 10.05 -1.47 -5.82
CA TRP A 207 9.83 -0.27 -5.03
C TRP A 207 11.15 0.33 -4.50
N ALA A 208 12.04 -0.49 -3.93
CA ALA A 208 13.34 -0.04 -3.41
C ALA A 208 14.32 0.48 -4.49
N ASN A 209 14.02 0.26 -5.77
CA ASN A 209 14.78 0.83 -6.89
C ASN A 209 14.12 2.08 -7.49
N CYS A 210 12.87 2.38 -7.11
CA CYS A 210 12.11 3.51 -7.63
C CYS A 210 12.05 4.69 -6.65
N ASP A 211 12.02 4.46 -5.34
CA ASP A 211 11.87 5.54 -4.36
C ASP A 211 12.49 5.19 -3.00
N GLN A 212 12.93 6.22 -2.28
CA GLN A 212 13.50 6.10 -0.92
C GLN A 212 12.47 5.72 0.15
N TRP A 213 11.18 6.05 -0.07
CA TRP A 213 10.10 5.74 0.88
C TRP A 213 9.64 4.27 0.83
N PHE A 214 10.39 3.39 0.16
CA PHE A 214 10.15 1.95 0.17
C PHE A 214 10.11 1.35 1.58
N ILE A 215 10.74 1.99 2.57
CA ILE A 215 10.74 1.62 3.98
C ILE A 215 9.31 1.50 4.54
N LEU A 216 8.36 2.25 4.00
CA LEU A 216 6.94 2.13 4.34
C LEU A 216 6.38 0.74 4.05
N GLY A 217 6.84 0.05 3.01
CA GLY A 217 6.40 -1.29 2.65
C GLY A 217 6.66 -2.30 3.78
N PRO A 218 7.93 -2.56 4.16
CA PRO A 218 8.27 -3.43 5.28
C PRO A 218 7.64 -2.98 6.60
N ALA A 219 7.57 -1.67 6.88
CA ALA A 219 6.95 -1.15 8.09
C ALA A 219 5.45 -1.49 8.16
N VAL A 220 4.70 -1.26 7.09
CA VAL A 220 3.27 -1.59 7.02
C VAL A 220 3.05 -3.10 7.09
N LEU A 221 3.87 -3.89 6.39
CA LEU A 221 3.80 -5.35 6.46
C LEU A 221 4.05 -5.85 7.89
N PHE A 222 5.07 -5.32 8.56
CA PHE A 222 5.37 -5.63 9.96
C PHE A 222 4.22 -5.26 10.89
N LEU A 223 3.66 -4.04 10.80
CA LEU A 223 2.50 -3.65 11.60
C LEU A 223 1.29 -4.53 11.32
N TYR A 224 1.06 -4.92 10.07
CA TYR A 224 0.01 -5.87 9.70
C TYR A 224 0.23 -7.24 10.33
N THR A 225 1.48 -7.75 10.32
CA THR A 225 1.83 -9.01 11.00
C THR A 225 1.56 -8.94 12.51
N LEU A 226 1.86 -7.81 13.15
CA LEU A 226 1.57 -7.60 14.56
C LEU A 226 0.06 -7.54 14.84
N GLY A 227 -0.69 -6.86 13.96
CA GLY A 227 -2.15 -6.79 14.04
C GLY A 227 -2.83 -8.15 13.98
N GLN A 228 -2.25 -9.10 13.23
CA GLN A 228 -2.74 -10.48 13.16
C GLN A 228 -2.71 -11.20 14.52
N TYR A 229 -1.75 -10.88 15.39
CA TYR A 229 -1.69 -11.44 16.75
C TYR A 229 -2.73 -10.82 17.69
N ALA A 230 -3.14 -9.57 17.45
CA ALA A 230 -4.20 -8.91 18.21
C ALA A 230 -5.60 -9.36 17.76
N ARG A 231 -5.77 -9.66 16.47
CA ARG A 231 -7.01 -10.15 15.88
C ARG A 231 -6.73 -11.34 14.97
N THR A 232 -6.90 -12.54 15.53
CA THR A 232 -6.77 -13.79 14.80
C THR A 232 -7.91 -13.92 13.79
N ASP A 233 -7.64 -13.59 12.52
CA ASP A 233 -8.54 -13.90 11.41
C ASP A 233 -8.36 -15.38 11.04
N GLU A 234 -9.45 -16.15 10.99
CA GLU A 234 -9.40 -17.58 10.65
C GLU A 234 -8.89 -17.78 9.21
N GLY A 235 -7.78 -18.51 9.06
CA GLY A 235 -7.25 -18.93 7.75
C GLY A 235 -6.04 -18.16 7.22
N GLU A 236 -5.47 -17.23 7.98
CA GLU A 236 -4.20 -16.60 7.63
C GLU A 236 -3.00 -17.30 8.30
N ASP A 237 -2.02 -17.76 7.52
CA ASP A 237 -0.76 -18.32 8.03
C ASP A 237 0.22 -17.20 8.45
N PRO A 238 0.49 -16.98 9.75
CA PRO A 238 1.44 -15.97 10.21
C PRO A 238 2.86 -16.22 9.68
N ALA A 239 3.22 -17.49 9.48
CA ALA A 239 4.55 -17.83 8.97
C ALA A 239 4.73 -17.34 7.53
N ALA A 240 3.68 -17.28 6.72
CA ALA A 240 3.74 -16.73 5.37
C ALA A 240 4.01 -15.21 5.38
N LEU A 241 3.46 -14.49 6.35
CA LEU A 241 3.70 -13.06 6.53
C LEU A 241 5.15 -12.77 6.97
N TRP A 242 5.67 -13.54 7.93
CA TRP A 242 7.07 -13.42 8.36
C TRP A 242 8.06 -13.79 7.26
N LYS A 243 7.76 -14.84 6.47
CA LYS A 243 8.53 -15.19 5.27
C LYS A 243 8.52 -14.06 4.25
N ALA A 244 7.36 -13.45 4.00
CA ALA A 244 7.23 -12.32 3.08
C ALA A 244 8.03 -11.10 3.58
N LEU A 245 8.02 -10.82 4.89
CA LEU A 245 8.80 -9.74 5.48
C LEU A 245 10.30 -9.99 5.34
N GLY A 246 10.78 -11.18 5.74
CA GLY A 246 12.19 -11.54 5.65
C GLY A 246 12.69 -11.55 4.20
N LEU A 247 11.95 -12.21 3.30
CA LEU A 247 12.29 -12.26 1.88
C LEU A 247 12.19 -10.87 1.23
N GLY A 248 11.21 -10.06 1.62
CA GLY A 248 11.04 -8.70 1.13
C GLY A 248 12.19 -7.77 1.53
N ILE A 249 12.66 -7.83 2.78
CA ILE A 249 13.83 -7.07 3.24
C ILE A 249 15.07 -7.47 2.43
N LEU A 250 15.29 -8.77 2.23
CA LEU A 250 16.39 -9.25 1.40
C LEU A 250 16.25 -8.79 -0.06
N ALA A 251 15.04 -8.77 -0.60
CA ALA A 251 14.76 -8.30 -1.95
C ALA A 251 15.08 -6.81 -2.12
N CYS A 252 14.82 -5.96 -1.10
CA CYS A 252 15.23 -4.55 -1.13
C CYS A 252 16.76 -4.38 -1.29
N MET A 253 17.55 -5.34 -0.79
CA MET A 253 19.02 -5.32 -0.87
C MET A 253 19.55 -5.76 -2.24
N LEU A 254 18.69 -6.26 -3.14
CA LEU A 254 19.03 -6.59 -4.53
C LEU A 254 19.01 -5.33 -5.44
N ASN A 255 19.61 -4.25 -4.96
CA ASN A 255 19.81 -2.99 -5.68
C ASN A 255 21.33 -2.80 -5.90
N PRO A 256 21.80 -2.10 -6.96
CA PRO A 256 23.18 -1.65 -7.10
C PRO A 256 23.85 -1.09 -5.83
N HIS A 257 23.07 -0.50 -4.92
CA HIS A 257 23.54 0.06 -3.66
C HIS A 257 23.60 -0.95 -2.49
N HIS A 258 23.12 -2.18 -2.68
CA HIS A 258 23.10 -3.25 -1.69
C HIS A 258 22.55 -2.80 -0.32
N VAL A 259 23.35 -2.91 0.75
CA VAL A 259 22.98 -2.52 2.12
C VAL A 259 22.78 -1.00 2.25
N ARG A 260 23.43 -0.21 1.38
CA ARG A 260 23.38 1.26 1.44
C ARG A 260 22.03 1.82 1.03
N VAL A 261 21.14 1.02 0.45
CA VAL A 261 19.74 1.43 0.21
C VAL A 261 19.02 1.81 1.51
N TRP A 262 19.46 1.29 2.65
CA TRP A 262 18.93 1.63 3.97
C TRP A 262 19.58 2.86 4.62
N ALA A 263 20.57 3.47 3.94
CA ALA A 263 21.14 4.73 4.40
C ALA A 263 20.09 5.83 4.20
N LEU A 264 19.52 6.28 5.31
CA LEU A 264 18.58 7.39 5.33
C LEU A 264 19.33 8.72 5.16
N PRO A 265 18.70 9.74 4.55
CA PRO A 265 19.30 11.06 4.45
C PRO A 265 19.66 11.55 5.87
N PRO A 266 20.93 11.91 6.14
CA PRO A 266 21.32 12.39 7.45
C PRO A 266 20.54 13.64 7.86
N GLU A 267 20.02 14.41 6.91
CA GLU A 267 19.18 15.60 7.13
C GLU A 267 17.90 15.27 7.92
N ALA A 268 17.38 14.05 7.79
CA ALA A 268 16.16 13.63 8.50
C ALA A 268 16.43 13.23 9.97
N PHE A 269 17.68 12.95 10.34
CA PHE A 269 18.03 12.39 11.66
C PHE A 269 19.13 13.14 12.39
N ASP A 270 19.82 14.08 11.74
CA ASP A 270 20.82 14.93 12.37
C ASP A 270 20.15 16.10 13.08
N ARG A 271 20.08 15.97 14.41
CA ARG A 271 19.55 16.98 15.31
C ARG A 271 20.23 18.34 15.14
N ARG A 272 21.52 18.39 14.79
CA ARG A 272 22.24 19.66 14.62
C ARG A 272 21.77 20.41 13.38
N LEU A 273 21.54 19.69 12.29
CA LEU A 273 20.96 20.26 11.07
C LEU A 273 19.53 20.72 11.34
N ALA A 274 18.73 19.92 12.05
CA ALA A 274 17.37 20.31 12.45
C ALA A 274 17.35 21.59 13.31
N GLU A 275 18.25 21.70 14.31
CA GLU A 275 18.38 22.90 15.14
C GLU A 275 18.86 24.11 14.33
N MET A 276 19.76 23.91 13.37
CA MET A 276 20.23 24.97 12.46
C MET A 276 19.10 25.48 11.55
N PHE A 277 18.35 24.59 10.92
CA PHE A 277 17.23 24.96 10.05
C PHE A 277 16.03 25.51 10.83
N ALA A 278 15.82 25.10 12.08
CA ALA A 278 14.79 25.66 12.94
C ALA A 278 15.04 27.15 13.28
N GLY A 279 16.30 27.60 13.24
CA GLY A 279 16.69 29.00 13.41
C GLY A 279 16.70 29.82 12.11
N ASP A 280 16.53 29.18 10.96
CA ASP A 280 16.63 29.82 9.64
C ASP A 280 15.33 30.55 9.27
N ILE A 281 15.42 31.77 8.76
CA ILE A 281 14.23 32.60 8.47
C ILE A 281 13.35 31.99 7.36
N GLU A 282 13.96 31.30 6.39
CA GLU A 282 13.26 30.67 5.27
C GLU A 282 12.81 29.25 5.62
N TYR A 283 13.70 28.45 6.23
CA TYR A 283 13.45 27.03 6.47
C TYR A 283 12.79 26.72 7.82
N ALA A 284 12.79 27.63 8.79
CA ALA A 284 12.24 27.35 10.12
C ALA A 284 10.79 26.89 10.09
N ARG A 285 9.97 27.39 9.17
CA ARG A 285 8.56 26.97 9.07
C ARG A 285 8.40 25.49 8.70
N LEU A 286 9.34 24.91 7.97
CA LEU A 286 9.32 23.50 7.57
C LEU A 286 9.81 22.58 8.71
N PHE A 287 10.67 23.09 9.60
CA PHE A 287 11.31 22.31 10.68
C PHE A 287 10.73 22.59 12.07
N ARG A 288 9.80 23.53 12.21
CA ARG A 288 9.02 23.74 13.44
C ARG A 288 8.08 22.55 13.65
N GLY A 289 8.36 21.75 14.68
CA GLY A 289 7.47 20.64 15.05
C GLY A 289 6.10 21.13 15.49
N GLY A 290 5.05 20.35 15.22
CA GLY A 290 3.66 20.64 15.60
C GLY A 290 3.39 20.66 17.11
N LEU A 291 4.40 20.58 17.97
CA LEU A 291 4.30 20.75 19.43
C LEU A 291 4.94 22.07 19.91
N VAL A 292 5.52 22.85 19.00
CA VAL A 292 6.06 24.18 19.31
C VAL A 292 4.91 25.18 19.33
N LYS A 293 4.82 26.01 20.37
CA LYS A 293 3.72 26.98 20.57
C LYS A 293 3.51 27.89 19.35
N GLU A 294 4.61 28.27 18.68
CA GLU A 294 4.63 29.11 17.48
C GLU A 294 4.26 28.37 16.18
N ALA A 295 4.23 27.02 16.17
CA ALA A 295 3.76 26.24 15.03
C ALA A 295 2.24 26.30 14.87
N TRP A 296 1.53 26.74 15.92
CA TRP A 296 0.09 26.95 15.95
C TRP A 296 -0.30 28.42 15.81
N ASP A 297 0.67 29.31 15.58
CA ASP A 297 0.45 30.74 15.40
C ASP A 297 -0.05 31.01 13.97
N PHE A 298 -1.28 30.54 13.70
CA PHE A 298 -1.99 30.76 12.46
C PHE A 298 -2.82 32.03 12.54
N ASP A 299 -2.17 33.18 12.77
CA ASP A 299 -2.81 34.50 12.76
C ASP A 299 -3.61 34.78 11.46
N ALA A 300 -3.31 34.03 10.38
CA ALA A 300 -3.98 34.17 9.09
C ALA A 300 -5.14 33.18 8.83
N ASN A 301 -5.29 32.06 9.56
CA ASN A 301 -6.38 31.11 9.29
C ASN A 301 -6.72 30.15 10.46
N PRO A 302 -7.75 30.44 11.27
CA PRO A 302 -8.12 29.64 12.45
C PRO A 302 -8.75 28.28 12.11
N ILE A 303 -9.01 27.96 10.84
CA ILE A 303 -9.72 26.75 10.41
C ILE A 303 -8.80 25.50 10.40
N ASN A 304 -7.51 25.68 10.10
CA ASN A 304 -6.55 24.59 9.96
C ASN A 304 -6.33 23.74 11.23
N PRO A 305 -6.18 24.31 12.45
CA PRO A 305 -5.99 23.49 13.65
C PRO A 305 -7.24 22.67 13.99
N VAL A 306 -8.44 23.23 13.77
CA VAL A 306 -9.71 22.54 13.97
C VAL A 306 -9.85 21.37 12.99
N ALA A 307 -9.47 21.58 11.71
CA ALA A 307 -9.46 20.54 10.71
C ALA A 307 -8.47 19.40 11.05
N LEU A 308 -7.27 19.74 11.52
CA LEU A 308 -6.29 18.73 11.96
C LEU A 308 -6.82 17.92 13.14
N LEU A 309 -7.36 18.57 14.17
CA LEU A 309 -7.93 17.89 15.34
C LEU A 309 -9.13 17.02 14.97
N LEU A 310 -9.99 17.48 14.06
CA LEU A 310 -11.10 16.69 13.54
C LEU A 310 -10.63 15.47 12.76
N LEU A 311 -9.60 15.60 11.91
CA LEU A 311 -9.00 14.47 11.20
C LEU A 311 -8.36 13.47 12.17
N LEU A 312 -7.72 13.95 13.23
CA LEU A 312 -7.10 13.12 14.26
C LEU A 312 -8.16 12.39 15.10
N ALA A 313 -9.28 13.05 15.40
CA ALA A 313 -10.43 12.43 16.06
C ALA A 313 -11.10 11.38 15.16
N LEU A 314 -11.31 11.69 13.88
CA LEU A 314 -11.87 10.75 12.89
C LEU A 314 -10.99 9.52 12.69
N THR A 315 -9.66 9.68 12.68
CA THR A 315 -8.74 8.55 12.58
C THR A 315 -8.76 7.67 13.82
N VAL A 316 -8.87 8.24 15.02
CA VAL A 316 -9.04 7.47 16.27
C VAL A 316 -10.40 6.76 16.29
N ILE A 317 -11.48 7.45 15.94
CA ILE A 317 -12.84 6.86 15.88
C ILE A 317 -12.90 5.74 14.84
N GLY A 318 -12.24 5.89 13.69
CA GLY A 318 -12.19 4.84 12.67
C GLY A 318 -11.40 3.59 13.08
N PHE A 319 -10.63 3.65 14.17
CA PHE A 319 -9.86 2.53 14.70
C PHE A 319 -10.61 1.73 15.78
N VAL A 320 -11.65 2.33 16.37
CA VAL A 320 -12.51 1.73 17.43
C VAL A 320 -13.72 1.05 16.78
#